data_AF-A0A6P0DWQ7-F1
#
_entry.id   AF-A0A6P0DWQ7-F1
#
_cell.length_a   1.000
_cell.length_b   1.000
_cell.length_c   1.000
_cell.angle_alpha   90.00
_cell.angle_beta   90.00
_cell.angle_gamma   90.00
#
_symmetry.space_group_name_H-M   'P 1'
#
loop_
_entity.id
_entity.type
_entity.pdbx_description
1 polymer ?
#
loop_
_entity_poly.entity_id
_entity_poly.type
_entity_poly.pdbx_seq_one_letter_code
_entity_poly.pdbx_strand_id
1 'polypeptide(L)' 'MSLLTIIQNVCAEIDLDPPTAVMSSADPQIMQLRILSTRAGRDLMREHDWSTLMVQRQFTTTGANPEPAEPPADWD' A
#
# COMPACT_ATOMS: atom_id res chain seq x y z
N MET A 1 3.95 -10.52 -3.12
CA MET A 1 5.25 -9.83 -2.97
C MET A 1 5.04 -8.71 -1.96
N SER A 2 5.86 -8.58 -0.91
CA SER A 2 5.63 -7.61 0.17
C SER A 2 6.53 -6.37 0.02
N LEU A 3 6.18 -5.27 0.70
CA LEU A 3 7.02 -4.08 0.79
C LEU A 3 8.44 -4.40 1.31
N LEU A 4 8.54 -5.35 2.25
CA LEU A 4 9.82 -5.85 2.76
C LEU A 4 10.67 -6.45 1.63
N THR A 5 10.09 -7.34 0.82
CA THR A 5 10.80 -7.97 -0.31
C THR A 5 11.24 -6.93 -1.35
N ILE A 6 10.40 -5.92 -1.64
CA ILE A 6 10.76 -4.85 -2.58
C ILE A 6 11.98 -4.07 -2.08
N ILE A 7 11.97 -3.66 -0.81
CA ILE A 7 13.09 -2.89 -0.24
C ILE A 7 14.36 -3.74 -0.14
N GLN A 8 14.24 -5.02 0.21
CA GLN A 8 15.39 -5.95 0.23
C GLN A 8 16.05 -6.08 -1.15
N ASN A 9 15.25 -6.14 -2.23
CA ASN A 9 15.79 -6.17 -3.58
C ASN A 9 16.55 -4.88 -3.92
N VAL A 10 15.97 -3.72 -3.59
CA VAL A 10 16.65 -2.43 -3.80
C VAL A 10 17.95 -2.36 -3.01
N CYS A 11 17.94 -2.76 -1.72
CA CYS A 11 19.14 -2.82 -0.89
C CYS A 11 20.24 -3.68 -1.54
N ALA A 12 19.88 -4.84 -2.11
CA ALA A 12 20.82 -5.69 -2.83
C ALA A 12 21.38 -5.05 -4.11
N GLU A 13 20.63 -4.17 -4.78
CA GLU A 13 21.08 -3.46 -5.97
C GLU A 13 22.07 -2.32 -5.65
N ILE A 14 21.90 -1.65 -4.51
CA ILE A 14 22.68 -0.46 -4.12
C ILE A 14 23.69 -0.73 -3.00
N ASP A 15 23.99 -2.00 -2.75
CA ASP A 15 24.96 -2.47 -1.74
C ASP A 15 24.66 -1.95 -0.32
N LEU A 16 23.39 -2.08 0.09
CA LEU A 16 22.95 -1.85 1.47
C LEU A 16 22.55 -3.16 2.13
N ASP A 17 22.76 -3.24 3.45
CA ASP A 17 22.32 -4.39 4.23
C ASP A 17 20.78 -4.53 4.17
N PRO A 18 20.26 -5.71 3.78
CA PRO A 18 18.82 -5.91 3.65
C PRO A 18 18.14 -5.90 5.02
N PRO A 19 17.06 -5.12 5.22
CA PRO A 19 16.37 -5.07 6.50
C PRO A 19 15.56 -6.34 6.76
N THR A 20 15.31 -6.65 8.04
CA THR A 20 14.37 -7.70 8.46
C THR A 20 12.96 -7.16 8.70
N ALA A 21 12.83 -5.85 8.96
CA ALA A 21 11.57 -5.15 9.13
C ALA A 21 11.67 -3.75 8.52
N VAL A 22 10.64 -3.32 7.79
CA VAL A 22 10.60 -1.98 7.16
C VAL A 22 9.77 -1.00 7.97
N MET A 23 8.56 -1.40 8.40
CA MET A 23 7.59 -0.47 8.98
C MET A 23 8.03 0.09 10.34
N SER A 24 8.73 -0.73 11.13
CA SER A 24 9.27 -0.37 12.45
C SER A 24 10.77 -0.04 12.44
N SER A 25 11.41 0.03 11.26
CA SER A 25 12.84 0.30 11.20
C SER A 25 13.14 1.72 11.67
N ALA A 26 14.16 1.86 12.52
CA ALA A 26 14.72 3.15 12.93
C ALA A 26 15.89 3.59 12.04
N ASP A 27 16.30 2.75 11.08
CA ASP A 27 17.37 3.08 10.14
C ASP A 27 16.89 4.19 9.18
N PRO A 28 17.58 5.35 9.13
CA PRO A 28 17.21 6.46 8.25
C PRO A 28 17.15 6.08 6.76
N GLN A 29 18.01 5.19 6.27
CA GLN A 29 18.02 4.78 4.87
C GLN A 29 16.80 3.92 4.55
N ILE A 30 16.45 2.97 5.43
CA ILE A 30 15.25 2.15 5.26
C ILE A 30 13.97 2.99 5.35
N MET A 31 13.95 4.00 6.25
CA MET A 31 12.86 4.96 6.32
C MET A 31 12.71 5.76 5.03
N GLN A 32 13.81 6.22 4.43
CA GLN A 32 13.79 6.94 3.15
C GLN A 32 13.27 6.05 2.01
N LEU A 33 13.78 4.82 1.90
CA LEU A 33 13.31 3.86 0.90
C LEU A 33 11.81 3.61 1.04
N ARG A 34 11.30 3.41 2.26
CA ARG A 34 9.86 3.28 2.52
C ARG A 34 9.05 4.47 2.00
N ILE A 35 9.51 5.70 2.26
CA ILE A 35 8.82 6.92 1.82
C ILE A 35 8.80 6.99 0.29
N LEU A 36 9.93 6.73 -0.36
CA LEU A 36 10.05 6.73 -1.82
C LEU A 36 9.14 5.66 -2.45
N SER A 37 9.15 4.43 -1.94
CA SER A 37 8.27 3.36 -2.42
C SER A 37 6.79 3.72 -2.26
N THR A 38 6.41 4.34 -1.14
CA THR A 38 5.02 4.76 -0.90
C THR A 38 4.59 5.86 -1.88
N ARG A 39 5.47 6.83 -2.15
CA ARG A 39 5.21 7.89 -3.13
C ARG A 39 5.06 7.29 -4.54
N ALA A 40 5.99 6.44 -4.96
CA ALA A 40 5.92 5.78 -6.26
C ALA A 40 4.64 4.95 -6.40
N GLY A 41 4.21 4.25 -5.34
CA GLY A 41 2.94 3.53 -5.33
C GLY A 41 1.72 4.43 -5.53
N ARG A 42 1.69 5.62 -4.88
CA ARG A 42 0.62 6.60 -5.05
C ARG A 42 0.61 7.21 -6.45
N ASP A 43 1.78 7.52 -6.99
CA ASP A 43 1.91 8.07 -8.34
C ASP A 43 1.43 7.03 -9.36
N LEU A 44 1.83 5.76 -9.19
CA LEU A 44 1.36 4.64 -10.02
C LEU A 44 -0.16 4.47 -9.94
N MET A 45 -0.74 4.53 -8.74
CA MET A 45 -2.19 4.48 -8.51
C MET A 45 -2.95 5.60 -9.24
N ARG A 46 -2.35 6.79 -9.37
CA ARG A 46 -2.99 7.96 -9.97
C ARG A 46 -2.82 8.02 -11.49
N GLU A 47 -1.65 7.67 -11.99
CA GLU A 47 -1.25 7.94 -13.38
C GLU A 47 -1.63 6.85 -14.36
N HIS A 48 -1.89 5.63 -13.87
CA HIS A 48 -2.26 4.50 -14.72
C HIS A 48 -3.74 4.14 -14.59
N ASP A 49 -4.34 3.72 -15.71
CA ASP A 49 -5.69 3.15 -15.69
C ASP A 49 -5.63 1.74 -15.10
N TRP A 50 -6.13 1.62 -13.87
CA TRP A 50 -6.24 0.37 -13.15
C TRP A 50 -7.59 -0.32 -13.38
N SER A 51 -8.26 -0.07 -14.50
CA SER A 51 -9.54 -0.70 -14.85
C SER A 51 -9.56 -2.23 -14.69
N THR A 52 -8.42 -2.90 -14.78
CA THR A 52 -8.29 -4.35 -14.48
C THR A 52 -8.28 -4.70 -12.98
N LEU A 53 -7.86 -3.78 -12.11
CA LEU A 53 -7.90 -3.92 -10.64
C LEU A 53 -9.15 -3.29 -10.02
N MET A 54 -9.91 -2.49 -10.77
CA MET A 54 -11.17 -1.90 -10.30
C MET A 54 -12.29 -2.94 -10.37
N VAL A 55 -12.96 -3.17 -9.23
CA VAL A 55 -14.12 -4.06 -9.15
C VAL A 55 -15.37 -3.22 -8.92
N GLN A 56 -16.40 -3.44 -9.74
CA GLN A 56 -17.70 -2.83 -9.51
C GLN A 56 -18.34 -3.46 -8.26
N ARG A 57 -18.70 -2.64 -7.27
CA ARG A 57 -19.39 -3.09 -6.05
C ARG A 57 -20.77 -2.46 -5.95
N GLN A 58 -21.74 -3.25 -5.50
CA GLN A 58 -23.07 -2.78 -5.14
C GLN A 58 -23.14 -2.52 -3.64
N PHE A 59 -23.64 -1.35 -3.25
CA PHE A 59 -23.93 -1.02 -1.85
C PHE A 59 -25.42 -1.21 -1.61
N THR A 60 -25.79 -1.98 -0.59
CA THR A 60 -27.19 -2.12 -0.16
C THR A 60 -27.45 -1.12 0.96
N THR A 61 -28.38 -0.21 0.76
CA THR A 61 -28.78 0.76 1.79
C THR A 61 -29.77 0.12 2.77
N THR A 62 -29.72 0.54 4.04
CA THR A 62 -30.58 -0.04 5.09
C THR A 62 -31.88 0.73 5.29
N GLY A 63 -31.95 1.98 4.80
CA GLY A 63 -33.10 2.87 5.00
C GLY A 63 -33.17 3.46 6.41
N ALA A 64 -32.09 3.38 7.19
CA ALA A 64 -32.00 3.90 8.57
C ALA A 64 -31.41 5.32 8.58
N ASN A 65 -31.77 6.14 9.58
CA ASN A 65 -31.19 7.47 9.78
C ASN A 65 -30.57 7.58 11.20
N PRO A 66 -29.23 7.70 11.33
CA PRO A 66 -28.24 7.73 10.25
C PRO A 66 -28.02 6.35 9.61
N GLU A 67 -27.65 6.34 8.33
CA GLU A 67 -27.22 5.11 7.67
C GLU A 67 -25.93 4.58 8.34
N PRO A 68 -25.78 3.26 8.50
CA PRO A 68 -24.53 2.67 9.00
C PRO A 68 -23.36 3.04 8.07
N ALA A 69 -22.31 3.62 8.63
CA ALA A 69 -21.09 4.01 7.90
C ALA A 69 -20.05 2.88 7.84
N GLU A 70 -20.44 1.64 8.12
CA GLU A 70 -19.51 0.53 8.20
C GLU A 70 -19.08 0.10 6.78
N PRO A 71 -17.76 -0.02 6.51
CA PRO A 71 -17.29 -0.49 5.21
C PRO A 71 -17.74 -1.94 4.97
N PRO A 72 -17.80 -2.39 3.71
CA PRO A 72 -18.13 -3.78 3.38
C PRO A 72 -17.23 -4.78 4.12
N ALA A 73 -17.76 -5.96 4.43
CA ALA A 73 -17.03 -6.99 5.19
C ALA A 73 -15.76 -7.52 4.49
N ASP A 74 -15.59 -7.25 3.20
CA ASP A 74 -14.43 -7.60 2.39
C ASP A 74 -13.43 -6.43 2.18
N TRP A 75 -13.60 -5.34 2.93
CA TRP A 75 -12.73 -4.15 2.91
C TRP A 75 -11.52 -4.32 3.86
N ASP A 76 -10.63 -5.27 3.55
CA ASP A 76 -9.33 -5.46 4.22
C ASP A 76 -8.17 -4.89 3.38
#